data_AF-A0A2W4SSP9-F1
#
_entry.id   AF-A0A2W4SSP9-F1
#
_cell.length_a   1.000
_cell.length_b   1.000
_cell.length_c   1.000
_cell.angle_alpha   90.00
_cell.angle_beta   90.00
_cell.angle_gamma   90.00
#
_symmetry.space_group_name_H-M   'P 1'
#
loop_
_entity.id
_entity.type
_entity.pdbx_description
1 polymer ?
#
loop_
_entity_poly.entity_id
_entity_poly.type
_entity_poly.pdbx_seq_one_letter_code
_entity_poly.pdbx_strand_id
1 'polypeptide(L)'
;MASFAEAVGAWASATERRLSAVHKKAIEKLAMEMTRTRAEGGNVPVDTGNLYRSLLASTTGMPKTAEGPFAGSNVPSVIATLRMNDPVWLGYQAKYARRVNFGFVGADALGRVYNQQGAHFVERAIAMWSQIVREAVEEVKNASR
;
A
#
# COMPACT_ATOMS: atom_id res chain seq x y z
N MET A 1 35.40 13.32 24.90
CA MET A 1 34.76 12.06 24.45
C MET A 1 33.36 12.03 25.05
N ALA A 2 32.34 11.65 24.28
CA ALA A 2 31.01 11.44 24.85
C ALA A 2 31.07 10.30 25.88
N SER A 3 30.29 10.41 26.95
CA SER A 3 30.10 9.34 27.91
C SER A 3 29.41 8.13 27.25
N PHE A 4 29.55 6.95 27.85
CA PHE A 4 28.84 5.75 27.37
C PHE A 4 27.31 5.97 27.32
N ALA A 5 26.75 6.65 28.32
CA ALA A 5 25.33 6.96 28.37
C ALA A 5 24.88 7.85 27.20
N GLU A 6 25.65 8.89 26.86
CA GLU A 6 25.38 9.74 25.69
C GLU A 6 25.48 8.96 24.37
N ALA A 7 26.48 8.09 24.24
CA ALA A 7 26.65 7.26 23.05
C ALA A 7 25.47 6.30 22.84
N VAL A 8 25.01 5.64 23.92
CA VAL A 8 23.84 4.74 23.87
C VAL A 8 22.56 5.51 23.57
N GLY A 9 22.34 6.68 24.19
CA GLY A 9 21.17 7.52 23.94
C GLY A 9 21.10 8.00 22.48
N ALA A 10 22.23 8.44 21.93
CA ALA A 10 22.33 8.84 20.53
C ALA A 10 22.04 7.68 19.57
N TRP A 11 22.57 6.48 19.87
CA TRP A 11 22.29 5.27 19.11
C TRP A 11 20.81 4.87 19.16
N ALA A 12 20.17 4.91 20.32
CA ALA A 12 18.75 4.59 20.49
C ALA A 12 17.88 5.53 19.65
N SER A 13 18.11 6.85 19.77
CA SER A 13 17.39 7.87 19.01
C SER A 13 17.57 7.71 17.49
N ALA A 14 18.78 7.38 17.04
CA ALA A 14 19.04 7.10 15.64
C ALA A 14 18.32 5.83 15.15
N THR A 15 18.23 4.81 15.99
CA THR A 15 17.56 3.55 15.68
C THR A 15 16.05 3.75 15.54
N GLU A 16 15.41 4.50 16.44
CA GLU A 16 13.98 4.84 16.35
C GLU A 16 13.65 5.59 15.05
N ARG A 17 14.47 6.59 14.69
CA ARG A 17 14.31 7.33 13.43
C ARG A 17 14.41 6.43 12.20
N ARG A 18 15.39 5.51 12.18
CA ARG A 18 15.58 4.55 11.08
C ARG A 18 14.41 3.58 10.97
N LEU A 19 13.94 3.05 12.08
CA LEU A 19 12.79 2.15 12.12
C LEU A 19 11.52 2.84 11.59
N SER A 20 11.28 4.08 12.03
CA SER A 20 10.16 4.90 11.53
C SER A 20 10.26 5.15 10.02
N ALA A 21 11.45 5.45 9.51
CA ALA A 21 11.68 5.64 8.07
C ALA A 21 11.42 4.35 7.27
N VAL A 22 11.90 3.20 7.75
CA VAL A 22 11.64 1.89 7.11
C VAL A 22 10.15 1.57 7.12
N HIS A 23 9.45 1.82 8.23
CA HIS A 23 8.01 1.60 8.31
C HIS A 23 7.25 2.42 7.26
N LYS A 24 7.52 3.73 7.18
CA LYS A 24 6.91 4.62 6.18
C LYS A 24 7.20 4.17 4.75
N LYS A 25 8.46 3.83 4.45
CA LYS A 25 8.88 3.39 3.12
C LYS A 25 8.27 2.05 2.72
N ALA A 26 8.12 1.11 3.67
CA ALA A 26 7.47 -0.16 3.41
C ALA A 26 5.98 0.01 3.06
N ILE A 27 5.26 0.91 3.76
CA ILE A 27 3.86 1.22 3.45
C ILE A 27 3.73 1.91 2.08
N GLU A 28 4.64 2.84 1.75
CA GLU A 28 4.71 3.48 0.43
C GLU A 28 4.82 2.44 -0.68
N LYS A 29 5.81 1.54 -0.57
CA LYS A 29 6.04 0.47 -1.54
C LYS A 29 4.90 -0.53 -1.62
N LEU A 30 4.27 -0.87 -0.50
CA LEU A 30 3.08 -1.72 -0.48
C LEU A 30 1.94 -1.08 -1.28
N ALA A 31 1.68 0.22 -1.06
CA ALA A 31 0.68 0.94 -1.81
C ALA A 31 1.04 1.05 -3.31
N MET A 32 2.31 1.27 -3.64
CA MET A 32 2.78 1.25 -5.03
C MET A 32 2.53 -0.11 -5.69
N GLU A 33 2.78 -1.21 -4.99
CA GLU A 33 2.55 -2.55 -5.52
C GLU A 33 1.05 -2.87 -5.67
N MET A 34 0.23 -2.37 -4.74
CA MET A 34 -1.23 -2.44 -4.83
C MET A 34 -1.78 -1.61 -6.00
N THR A 35 -1.13 -0.53 -6.43
CA THR A 35 -1.58 0.26 -7.59
C THR A 35 -0.88 -0.10 -8.90
N ARG A 36 0.17 -0.92 -8.84
CA ARG A 36 1.00 -1.28 -9.99
C ARG A 36 0.18 -1.99 -11.07
N THR A 37 0.13 -1.37 -12.23
CA THR A 37 -0.65 -1.88 -13.36
C THR A 37 0.03 -3.07 -14.02
N ARG A 38 -0.72 -3.88 -14.77
CA ARG A 38 -0.15 -4.98 -15.56
C ARG A 38 0.90 -4.51 -16.56
N ALA A 39 0.71 -3.33 -17.15
CA ALA A 39 1.69 -2.73 -18.06
C ALA A 39 3.03 -2.42 -17.37
N GLU A 40 3.01 -2.15 -16.07
CA GLU A 40 4.20 -1.88 -15.25
C GLU A 40 4.75 -3.14 -14.57
N GLY A 41 4.19 -4.32 -14.86
CA GLY A 41 4.57 -5.61 -14.25
C GLY A 41 3.87 -5.94 -12.93
N GLY A 42 2.81 -5.21 -12.59
CA GLY A 42 1.90 -5.53 -11.48
C GLY A 42 0.69 -6.37 -11.91
N ASN A 43 -0.34 -6.41 -11.07
CA ASN A 43 -1.55 -7.22 -11.33
C ASN A 43 -2.80 -6.37 -11.59
N VAL A 44 -2.78 -5.06 -11.34
CA VAL A 44 -3.97 -4.22 -11.47
C VAL A 44 -4.34 -4.05 -12.94
N PRO A 45 -5.55 -4.49 -13.36
CA PRO A 45 -6.02 -4.25 -14.71
C PRO A 45 -6.40 -2.78 -14.89
N VAL A 46 -6.17 -2.26 -16.09
CA VAL A 46 -6.51 -0.88 -16.45
C VAL A 46 -7.59 -0.91 -17.52
N ASP A 47 -8.69 -0.24 -17.22
CA ASP A 47 -9.74 0.10 -18.18
C ASP A 47 -9.78 1.63 -18.30
N THR A 48 -10.47 2.31 -17.38
CA THR A 48 -10.49 3.79 -17.28
C THR A 48 -9.39 4.37 -16.39
N GLY A 49 -8.62 3.51 -15.72
CA GLY A 49 -7.65 3.90 -14.68
C GLY A 49 -8.25 4.24 -13.31
N ASN A 50 -9.58 4.26 -13.19
CA ASN A 50 -10.27 4.56 -11.94
C ASN A 50 -9.92 3.59 -10.80
N LEU A 51 -9.63 2.32 -11.11
CA LEU A 51 -9.31 1.30 -10.11
C LEU A 51 -8.03 1.63 -9.32
N TYR A 52 -6.90 1.80 -10.00
CA TYR A 52 -5.62 2.05 -9.33
C TYR A 52 -5.60 3.42 -8.63
N ARG A 53 -6.34 4.41 -9.14
CA ARG A 53 -6.49 5.74 -8.51
C ARG A 53 -7.35 5.71 -7.24
N SER A 54 -8.13 4.64 -7.03
CA SER A 54 -9.06 4.55 -5.91
C SER A 54 -8.45 4.07 -4.59
N LEU A 55 -7.15 3.78 -4.55
CA LEU A 55 -6.49 3.31 -3.32
C LEU A 55 -6.33 4.46 -2.33
N LEU A 56 -6.91 4.33 -1.14
CA LEU A 56 -6.69 5.25 -0.03
C LEU A 56 -5.99 4.57 1.14
N ALA A 57 -5.31 5.38 1.94
CA ALA A 57 -4.82 5.06 3.26
C ALA A 57 -5.67 5.73 4.35
N SER A 58 -5.69 5.13 5.53
CA SER A 58 -6.30 5.65 6.75
C SER A 58 -5.65 5.05 7.98
N THR A 59 -5.54 5.81 9.07
CA THR A 59 -5.07 5.31 10.38
C THR A 59 -6.21 5.00 11.36
N THR A 60 -7.45 5.33 11.00
CA THR A 60 -8.61 5.18 11.89
C THR A 60 -9.53 4.02 11.53
N GLY A 61 -9.39 3.47 10.32
CA GLY A 61 -10.19 2.34 9.85
C GLY A 61 -10.17 2.16 8.34
N MET A 62 -10.72 1.04 7.85
CA MET A 62 -10.78 0.70 6.43
C MET A 62 -11.48 1.81 5.61
N PRO A 63 -10.85 2.31 4.52
CA PRO A 63 -11.51 3.25 3.62
C PRO A 63 -12.84 2.72 3.08
N LYS A 64 -13.86 3.58 3.06
CA LYS A 64 -15.19 3.23 2.54
C LYS A 64 -15.21 3.22 1.02
N THR A 65 -16.00 2.32 0.44
CA THR A 65 -16.25 2.30 -0.99
C THR A 65 -17.14 3.47 -1.42
N ALA A 66 -16.90 4.01 -2.60
CA ALA A 66 -17.66 5.09 -3.21
C ALA A 66 -17.78 4.88 -4.73
N GLU A 67 -18.50 5.77 -5.40
CA GLU A 67 -18.55 5.83 -6.87
C GLU A 67 -17.48 6.80 -7.37
N GLY A 68 -16.88 6.47 -8.52
CA GLY A 68 -15.88 7.31 -9.16
C GLY A 68 -16.51 8.43 -10.00
N PRO A 69 -15.69 9.21 -10.73
CA PRO A 69 -14.24 9.03 -10.87
C PRO A 69 -13.45 9.46 -9.62
N PHE A 70 -12.34 8.78 -9.36
CA PHE A 70 -11.42 9.13 -8.26
C PHE A 70 -10.25 9.98 -8.75
N ALA A 71 -9.92 11.02 -7.98
CA ALA A 71 -8.85 11.96 -8.30
C ALA A 71 -7.43 11.38 -8.07
N GLY A 72 -7.30 10.31 -7.30
CA GLY A 72 -6.02 9.69 -6.97
C GLY A 72 -5.94 9.24 -5.52
N SER A 73 -4.77 8.72 -5.17
CA SER A 73 -4.48 8.20 -3.83
C SER A 73 -4.15 9.30 -2.83
N ASN A 74 -4.59 9.16 -1.57
CA ASN A 74 -4.15 9.99 -0.44
C ASN A 74 -2.98 9.37 0.35
N VAL A 75 -2.44 8.23 -0.09
CA VAL A 75 -1.44 7.45 0.64
C VAL A 75 -0.23 8.30 1.06
N PRO A 76 0.39 9.13 0.19
CA PRO A 76 1.54 9.96 0.59
C PRO A 76 1.24 10.88 1.77
N SER A 77 0.04 11.48 1.80
CA SER A 77 -0.40 12.38 2.88
C SER A 77 -0.54 11.66 4.21
N VAL A 78 -1.01 10.40 4.21
CA VAL A 78 -1.10 9.58 5.43
C VAL A 78 0.28 9.12 5.90
N ILE A 79 1.16 8.73 4.97
CA ILE A 79 2.55 8.33 5.30
C ILE A 79 3.32 9.48 5.95
N ALA A 80 3.08 10.72 5.51
CA ALA A 80 3.74 11.90 6.08
C ALA A 80 3.47 12.03 7.59
N THR A 81 2.24 11.76 8.03
CA THR A 81 1.81 11.90 9.44
C THR A 81 1.98 10.62 10.25
N LEU A 82 2.29 9.49 9.61
CA LEU A 82 2.36 8.18 10.23
C LEU A 82 3.45 8.12 11.33
N ARG A 83 3.11 7.51 12.47
CA ARG A 83 4.06 7.20 13.55
C ARG A 83 4.39 5.71 13.54
N MET A 84 5.51 5.38 14.17
CA MET A 84 5.88 3.98 14.38
C MET A 84 4.78 3.29 15.20
N ASN A 85 4.36 2.10 14.76
CA ASN A 85 3.29 1.28 15.35
C ASN A 85 1.85 1.78 15.17
N ASP A 86 1.62 2.86 14.43
CA ASP A 86 0.26 3.23 14.05
C ASP A 86 -0.37 2.14 13.17
N PRO A 87 -1.64 1.76 13.39
CA PRO A 87 -2.34 0.90 12.43
C PRO A 87 -2.54 1.65 11.13
N VAL A 88 -2.29 0.98 10.00
CA VAL A 88 -2.52 1.53 8.66
C VAL A 88 -3.47 0.63 7.89
N TRP A 89 -4.52 1.23 7.36
CA TRP A 89 -5.49 0.61 6.49
C TRP A 89 -5.28 1.10 5.06
N LEU A 90 -5.04 0.16 4.13
CA LEU A 90 -5.03 0.43 2.69
C LEU A 90 -6.27 -0.21 2.06
N GLY A 91 -7.08 0.58 1.36
CA GLY A 91 -8.34 0.11 0.80
C GLY A 91 -8.75 0.84 -0.47
N TYR A 92 -9.34 0.11 -1.41
CA TYR A 92 -9.88 0.68 -2.65
C TYR A 92 -11.27 1.23 -2.41
N GLN A 93 -11.52 2.45 -2.90
CA GLN A 93 -12.86 3.03 -2.89
C GLN A 93 -13.76 2.46 -3.99
N ALA A 94 -13.20 2.03 -5.12
CA ALA A 94 -14.03 1.51 -6.22
C ALA A 94 -14.88 0.31 -5.76
N LYS A 95 -16.21 0.42 -5.80
CA LYS A 95 -17.15 -0.66 -5.40
C LYS A 95 -16.85 -2.00 -6.09
N TYR A 96 -16.42 -1.95 -7.36
CA TYR A 96 -16.10 -3.14 -8.15
C TYR A 96 -14.71 -3.72 -7.88
N ALA A 97 -13.85 -3.08 -7.08
CA ALA A 97 -12.48 -3.53 -6.83
C ALA A 97 -12.43 -4.95 -6.28
N ARG A 98 -13.32 -5.30 -5.34
CA ARG A 98 -13.39 -6.66 -4.77
C ARG A 98 -13.72 -7.71 -5.83
N ARG A 99 -14.67 -7.40 -6.71
CA ARG A 99 -15.06 -8.27 -7.83
C ARG A 99 -13.90 -8.48 -8.80
N VAL A 100 -13.16 -7.42 -9.12
CA VAL A 100 -12.00 -7.52 -10.00
C VAL A 100 -10.84 -8.28 -9.33
N ASN A 101 -10.64 -8.10 -8.02
CA ASN A 101 -9.57 -8.78 -7.29
C ASN A 101 -9.79 -10.29 -7.23
N PHE A 102 -10.97 -10.73 -6.77
CA PHE A 102 -11.27 -12.15 -6.58
C PHE A 102 -11.85 -12.85 -7.80
N GLY A 103 -12.30 -12.09 -8.79
CA GLY A 103 -13.07 -12.62 -9.91
C GLY A 103 -14.54 -12.77 -9.55
N PHE A 104 -15.32 -13.19 -10.53
CA PHE A 104 -16.76 -13.41 -10.37
C PHE A 104 -17.29 -14.36 -11.43
N VAL A 105 -18.01 -15.37 -10.97
CA VAL A 105 -18.78 -16.30 -11.80
C VAL A 105 -20.25 -16.14 -11.40
N GLY A 106 -21.11 -15.76 -12.34
CA GLY A 106 -22.54 -15.59 -12.09
C GLY A 106 -23.24 -14.64 -13.05
N ALA A 107 -24.57 -14.57 -12.93
CA ALA A 107 -25.38 -13.59 -13.64
C ALA A 107 -25.56 -12.31 -12.81
N ASP A 108 -25.58 -11.15 -13.44
CA ASP A 108 -26.01 -9.91 -12.77
C ASP A 108 -27.53 -9.75 -12.78
N ALA A 109 -28.02 -8.66 -12.17
CA ALA A 109 -29.45 -8.35 -12.11
C ALA A 109 -30.12 -8.14 -13.49
N LEU A 110 -29.32 -7.98 -14.55
CA LEU A 110 -29.78 -7.86 -15.94
C LEU A 110 -29.67 -9.20 -16.71
N GLY A 111 -29.32 -10.30 -16.03
CA GLY A 111 -29.17 -11.63 -16.63
C GLY A 111 -27.87 -11.84 -17.40
N ARG A 112 -26.93 -10.90 -17.35
CA ARG A 112 -25.64 -11.04 -18.04
C ARG A 112 -24.75 -12.00 -17.27
N VAL A 113 -24.33 -13.09 -17.91
CA VAL A 113 -23.44 -14.10 -17.30
C VAL A 113 -22.00 -13.65 -17.45
N TYR A 114 -21.28 -13.72 -16.33
CA TYR A 114 -19.87 -13.41 -16.25
C TYR A 114 -19.10 -14.65 -15.81
N ASN A 115 -17.94 -14.86 -16.44
CA ASN A 115 -16.90 -15.76 -15.98
C ASN A 115 -15.59 -14.98 -15.97
N GLN A 116 -15.41 -14.16 -14.94
CA GLN A 116 -14.26 -13.27 -14.81
C GLN A 116 -13.26 -13.86 -13.83
N GLN A 117 -12.04 -14.12 -14.29
CA GLN A 117 -10.94 -14.51 -13.43
C GLN A 117 -10.49 -13.32 -12.56
N GLY A 118 -10.13 -13.60 -11.31
CA GLY A 118 -9.58 -12.62 -10.39
C GLY A 118 -8.20 -12.14 -10.82
N ALA A 119 -7.96 -10.85 -10.63
CA ALA A 119 -6.65 -10.25 -10.89
C ALA A 119 -5.67 -10.44 -9.72
N HIS A 120 -6.17 -10.72 -8.51
CA HIS A 120 -5.39 -11.02 -7.31
C HIS A 120 -4.26 -10.02 -7.02
N PHE A 121 -4.54 -8.72 -7.20
CA PHE A 121 -3.54 -7.66 -7.01
C PHE A 121 -3.27 -7.37 -5.54
N VAL A 122 -4.26 -7.55 -4.66
CA VAL A 122 -4.06 -7.42 -3.21
C VAL A 122 -3.23 -8.60 -2.69
N GLU A 123 -3.56 -9.83 -3.10
CA GLU A 123 -2.86 -11.04 -2.66
C GLU A 123 -1.40 -11.02 -3.12
N ARG A 124 -1.12 -10.54 -4.34
CA ARG A 124 0.25 -10.38 -4.81
C ARG A 124 1.03 -9.37 -3.95
N ALA A 125 0.43 -8.22 -3.63
CA ALA A 125 1.08 -7.22 -2.79
C ALA A 125 1.38 -7.78 -1.38
N ILE A 126 0.46 -8.57 -0.81
CA ILE A 126 0.66 -9.28 0.47
C ILE A 126 1.80 -10.30 0.35
N ALA A 127 1.82 -11.11 -0.71
CA ALA A 127 2.88 -12.10 -0.94
C ALA A 127 4.27 -11.44 -1.08
N MET A 128 4.32 -10.22 -1.59
CA MET A 128 5.56 -9.44 -1.72
C MET A 128 6.00 -8.74 -0.44
N TRP A 129 5.24 -8.81 0.67
CA TRP A 129 5.49 -8.03 1.87
C TRP A 129 6.92 -8.14 2.41
N SER A 130 7.46 -9.35 2.54
CA SER A 130 8.83 -9.54 3.03
C SER A 130 9.88 -8.95 2.09
N GLN A 131 9.65 -8.97 0.77
CA GLN A 131 10.54 -8.33 -0.19
C GLN A 131 10.45 -6.80 -0.09
N ILE A 132 9.23 -6.26 -0.02
CA ILE A 132 8.97 -4.83 0.13
C ILE A 132 9.67 -4.26 1.36
N VAL A 133 9.59 -4.95 2.51
CA VAL A 133 10.28 -4.54 3.74
C VAL A 133 11.80 -4.56 3.54
N ARG A 134 12.36 -5.59 2.88
CA ARG A 134 13.81 -5.63 2.59
C ARG A 134 14.24 -4.47 1.71
N GLU A 135 13.51 -4.18 0.64
CA GLU A 135 13.81 -3.05 -0.25
C GLU A 135 13.72 -1.72 0.49
N ALA A 136 12.71 -1.54 1.35
CA ALA A 136 12.58 -0.35 2.19
C ALA A 136 13.80 -0.16 3.12
N VAL A 137 14.29 -1.25 3.72
CA VAL A 137 15.50 -1.23 4.55
C VAL A 137 16.72 -0.80 3.74
N GLU A 138 16.94 -1.35 2.55
CA GLU A 138 18.09 -1.01 1.72
C GLU A 138 18.03 0.44 1.20
N GLU A 139 16.86 0.93 0.80
CA GLU A 139 16.71 2.33 0.39
C GLU A 139 16.97 3.30 1.54
N VAL A 140 16.45 3.04 2.74
CA VAL A 140 16.69 3.89 3.92
C VAL A 140 18.17 3.89 4.32
N LYS A 141 18.85 2.73 4.23
CA LYS A 141 20.29 2.64 4.44
C LYS A 141 21.06 3.51 3.45
N ASN A 142 20.72 3.44 2.16
CA ASN A 142 21.41 4.18 1.10
C ASN A 142 21.14 5.69 1.17
N ALA A 143 19.95 6.11 1.57
CA ALA A 143 19.62 7.53 1.76
C ALA A 143 20.30 8.16 3.01
N SER A 144 20.82 7.33 3.92
CA SER A 144 21.52 7.77 5.14
C SER A 144 23.05 7.76 4.99
N ARG A 145 23.58 7.40 3.82
CA ARG A 145 25.00 7.48 3.47
C ARG A 145 25.30 8.83 2.84
#